data_AF-A0A8S2KZZ2-F1
#
_entry.id   AF-A0A8S2KZZ2-F1
#
_cell.length_a   1.000
_cell.length_b   1.000
_cell.length_c   1.000
_cell.angle_alpha   90.00
_cell.angle_beta   90.00
_cell.angle_gamma   90.00
#
_symmetry.space_group_name_H-M   'P 1'
#
loop_
_entity.id
_entity.type
_entity.pdbx_description
1 polymer ?
#
loop_
_entity_poly.entity_id
_entity_poly.type
_entity_poly.pdbx_seq_one_letter_code
_entity_poly.pdbx_strand_id
1 'polypeptide(L)'
;PNQLLSGLIHTKQTIEQLELLAAACQSKPAILLEGDICSRKSSLVIELAHVTRNHLIVIPLHENFETSDLIGTWLPSTVDTR
;
A
#
# COMPACT_ATOMS: atom_id res chain seq x y z
N PRO A 1 2.68 -2.58 18.40
CA PRO A 1 2.52 -2.60 16.92
C PRO A 1 2.37 -4.02 16.30
N ASN A 2 2.47 -5.10 17.08
CA ASN A 2 2.36 -6.49 16.64
C ASN A 2 0.99 -7.09 16.97
N GLN A 3 -0.05 -6.76 16.21
CA GLN A 3 -1.31 -7.47 16.27
C GLN A 3 -1.93 -7.41 14.86
N LEU A 4 -2.34 -8.57 14.34
CA LEU A 4 -3.00 -8.80 13.04
C LEU A 4 -2.12 -9.17 11.82
N LEU A 5 -1.03 -9.95 11.98
CA LEU A 5 -0.50 -10.76 10.87
C LEU A 5 -0.85 -12.24 11.07
N SER A 6 -2.12 -12.55 11.26
CA SER A 6 -2.59 -13.90 10.93
C SER A 6 -2.50 -14.00 9.40
N GLY A 7 -1.47 -14.68 8.91
CA GLY A 7 -1.22 -14.83 7.46
C GLY A 7 -2.50 -15.18 6.71
N LEU A 8 -2.68 -14.55 5.55
CA LEU A 8 -3.86 -14.77 4.73
C LEU A 8 -3.96 -16.28 4.40
N ILE A 9 -5.13 -16.90 4.61
CA ILE A 9 -5.28 -18.33 4.33
C ILE A 9 -5.12 -18.57 2.83
N HIS A 10 -4.15 -19.41 2.47
CA HIS A 10 -3.85 -19.74 1.07
C HIS A 10 -4.88 -20.74 0.52
N THR A 11 -5.98 -20.21 -0.01
CA THR A 11 -6.89 -20.98 -0.87
C THR A 11 -6.39 -20.96 -2.32
N LYS A 12 -6.89 -21.87 -3.16
CA LYS A 12 -6.54 -21.89 -4.60
C LYS A 12 -6.74 -20.51 -5.26
N GLN A 13 -7.88 -19.87 -5.02
CA GLN A 13 -8.20 -18.55 -5.55
C GLN A 13 -7.22 -17.47 -5.03
N THR A 14 -6.86 -17.53 -3.74
CA THR A 14 -5.92 -16.58 -3.14
C THR A 14 -4.54 -16.69 -3.77
N ILE A 15 -4.08 -17.92 -4.04
CA ILE A 15 -2.79 -18.17 -4.70
C ILE A 15 -2.79 -17.60 -6.11
N GLU A 16 -3.82 -17.89 -6.92
CA GLU A 16 -3.95 -17.36 -8.29
C GLU A 16 -3.94 -15.81 -8.30
N GLN A 17 -4.61 -15.17 -7.32
CA GLN A 17 -4.61 -13.71 -7.18
C GLN A 17 -3.24 -13.16 -6.77
N LEU A 18 -2.54 -13.83 -5.86
CA LEU A 18 -1.18 -13.43 -5.44
C LEU A 18 -0.18 -13.58 -6.58
N GLU A 19 -0.26 -14.64 -7.38
CA GLU A 19 0.59 -14.86 -8.55
C GLU A 19 0.38 -13.75 -9.59
N LEU A 20 -0.88 -13.43 -9.91
CA LEU A 20 -1.21 -12.34 -10.83
C LEU A 20 -0.68 -11.00 -10.31
N LEU A 21 -0.88 -10.71 -9.03
CA LEU A 21 -0.40 -9.47 -8.41
C LEU A 21 1.13 -9.40 -8.42
N ALA A 22 1.82 -10.51 -8.12
CA ALA A 22 3.27 -10.61 -8.17
C ALA A 22 3.81 -10.36 -9.59
N ALA A 23 3.16 -10.93 -10.61
CA ALA A 23 3.51 -10.70 -12.01
C ALA A 23 3.29 -9.23 -12.40
N ALA A 24 2.17 -8.63 -11.99
CA ALA A 24 1.90 -7.22 -12.21
C ALA A 24 2.94 -6.33 -11.53
N CYS A 25 3.32 -6.61 -10.27
CA CYS A 25 4.34 -5.85 -9.53
C CYS A 25 5.73 -5.87 -10.16
N GLN A 26 6.03 -6.85 -11.02
CA GLN A 26 7.28 -6.89 -11.79
C GLN A 26 7.23 -6.00 -13.04
N SER A 27 6.06 -5.47 -13.39
CA SER A 27 5.92 -4.49 -14.47
C SER A 27 6.40 -3.11 -14.04
N LYS A 28 6.83 -2.28 -15.01
CA LYS A 28 7.29 -0.90 -14.76
C LYS A 28 6.18 0.11 -14.37
N PRO A 29 4.94 0.04 -14.88
CA PRO A 29 3.91 1.03 -14.53
C PRO A 29 3.27 0.75 -13.16
N ALA A 30 2.64 1.79 -12.59
CA ALA A 30 1.81 1.66 -11.40
C ALA A 30 0.56 0.80 -11.68
N ILE A 31 0.12 0.03 -10.69
CA ILE A 31 -0.98 -0.93 -10.82
C ILE A 31 -2.15 -0.45 -9.96
N LEU A 32 -3.36 -0.48 -10.53
CA LEU A 32 -4.61 -0.22 -9.82
C LEU A 32 -5.34 -1.55 -9.54
N LEU A 33 -5.73 -1.77 -8.28
CA LEU A 33 -6.43 -2.99 -7.87
C LEU A 33 -7.93 -2.72 -7.65
N GLU A 34 -8.77 -3.12 -8.62
CA GLU A 34 -10.22 -2.93 -8.61
C GLU A 34 -11.00 -4.19 -8.15
N GLY A 35 -12.26 -4.03 -7.76
CA GLY A 35 -13.10 -5.05 -7.11
C GLY A 35 -13.95 -4.49 -5.95
N ASP A 36 -14.89 -5.30 -5.46
CA ASP A 36 -15.89 -4.89 -4.48
C ASP A 36 -15.31 -4.49 -3.11
N ILE A 37 -16.12 -3.80 -2.31
CA ILE A 37 -15.81 -3.55 -0.90
C ILE A 37 -15.70 -4.91 -0.18
N CYS A 38 -14.78 -5.03 0.78
CA CYS A 38 -14.50 -6.28 1.50
C CYS A 38 -13.94 -7.44 0.64
N SER A 39 -13.49 -7.18 -0.59
CA SER A 39 -12.86 -8.21 -1.45
C SER A 39 -11.44 -8.64 -1.04
N ARG A 40 -10.93 -8.17 0.11
CA ARG A 40 -9.61 -8.52 0.69
C ARG A 40 -8.38 -8.01 -0.08
N LYS A 41 -8.54 -7.00 -0.94
CA LYS A 41 -7.44 -6.37 -1.70
C LYS A 41 -6.26 -5.94 -0.83
N SER A 42 -6.52 -5.18 0.23
CA SER A 42 -5.47 -4.73 1.15
C SER A 42 -4.76 -5.91 1.80
N SER A 43 -5.50 -6.97 2.16
CA SER A 43 -4.92 -8.19 2.70
C SER A 43 -4.04 -8.93 1.70
N LEU A 44 -4.40 -8.96 0.41
CA LEU A 44 -3.55 -9.54 -0.64
C LEU A 44 -2.23 -8.77 -0.80
N VAL A 45 -2.26 -7.44 -0.78
CA VAL A 45 -1.04 -6.62 -0.88
C VAL A 45 -0.15 -6.80 0.36
N ILE A 46 -0.74 -6.86 1.56
CA ILE A 46 -0.03 -7.14 2.81
C ILE A 46 0.63 -8.52 2.77
N GLU A 47 -0.12 -9.55 2.35
CA GLU A 47 0.40 -10.90 2.23
C GLU A 47 1.51 -10.99 1.18
N LEU A 48 1.35 -10.34 0.03
CA LEU A 48 2.38 -10.30 -1.00
C LEU A 48 3.67 -9.68 -0.47
N ALA A 49 3.59 -8.54 0.23
CA ALA A 49 4.76 -7.91 0.83
C ALA A 49 5.43 -8.83 1.86
N HIS A 50 4.64 -9.55 2.67
CA HIS A 50 5.14 -10.54 3.63
C HIS A 50 5.91 -11.67 2.93
N VAL A 51 5.29 -12.32 1.93
CA VAL A 51 5.87 -13.47 1.22
C VAL A 51 7.11 -13.07 0.42
N THR A 52 7.09 -11.89 -0.19
CA THR A 52 8.23 -11.34 -0.95
C THR A 52 9.30 -10.69 -0.06
N ARG A 53 9.06 -10.58 1.25
CA ARG A 53 9.91 -9.87 2.22
C ARG A 53 10.22 -8.42 1.82
N ASN A 54 9.26 -7.77 1.16
CA ASN A 54 9.35 -6.36 0.82
C ASN A 54 8.77 -5.49 1.94
N HIS A 55 9.32 -4.28 2.08
CA HIS A 55 8.78 -3.29 3.01
C HIS A 55 7.50 -2.66 2.43
N LEU A 56 6.37 -2.84 3.11
CA LEU A 56 5.10 -2.24 2.71
C LEU A 56 4.92 -0.87 3.36
N ILE A 57 4.71 0.16 2.54
CA ILE A 57 4.28 1.48 2.99
C ILE A 57 2.79 1.62 2.67
N VAL A 58 1.98 1.90 3.68
CA VAL A 58 0.53 2.13 3.54
C VAL A 58 0.27 3.61 3.77
N ILE A 59 -0.35 4.26 2.79
CA ILE A 59 -0.80 5.65 2.88
C ILE A 59 -2.33 5.63 2.87
N PRO A 60 -2.99 5.79 4.02
CA PRO A 60 -4.44 5.89 4.08
C PRO A 60 -4.91 7.16 3.37
N LEU A 61 -5.84 7.01 2.43
CA LEU A 61 -6.51 8.13 1.78
C LEU A 61 -7.83 8.41 2.49
N HIS A 62 -8.14 9.69 2.70
CA HIS A 62 -9.38 10.17 3.29
C HIS A 62 -9.82 11.45 2.58
N GLU A 63 -11.02 11.96 2.89
CA GLU A 63 -11.63 13.08 2.17
C GLU A 63 -10.78 14.37 2.19
N ASN A 64 -10.08 14.63 3.29
CA ASN A 64 -9.25 15.83 3.45
C ASN A 64 -7.77 15.58 3.07
N PHE A 65 -7.46 14.47 2.40
CA PHE A 65 -6.09 14.15 2.03
C PHE A 65 -5.62 15.05 0.89
N GLU A 66 -4.58 15.85 1.13
CA GLU A 66 -4.05 16.82 0.18
C GLU A 66 -2.69 16.39 -0.40
N THR A 67 -2.26 17.05 -1.48
CA THR A 67 -0.94 16.79 -2.08
C THR A 67 0.22 17.21 -1.16
N SER A 68 -0.03 18.20 -0.30
CA SER A 68 0.87 18.66 0.76
C SER A 68 1.18 17.57 1.78
N ASP A 69 0.24 16.63 2.02
CA ASP A 69 0.46 15.48 2.92
C ASP A 69 1.47 14.47 2.35
N LEU A 70 1.60 14.41 1.02
CA LEU A 70 2.54 13.53 0.32
C LEU A 70 3.91 14.18 0.07
N ILE A 71 3.90 15.41 -0.44
CA ILE A 71 5.10 16.09 -0.96
C ILE A 71 5.69 17.04 0.09
N GLY A 72 4.93 17.33 1.14
CA GLY A 72 5.26 18.32 2.16
C GLY A 72 4.76 19.71 1.80
N THR A 73 4.73 20.57 2.82
CA THR A 73 4.36 21.98 2.69
C THR A 73 5.62 22.84 2.69
N TRP A 74 5.66 23.85 1.84
CA TRP A 74 6.72 24.84 1.88
C TRP A 74 6.55 25.72 3.13
N LEU A 75 7.54 25.70 4.03
CA LEU A 75 7.58 26.57 5.20
C LEU A 75 8.54 27.74 4.91
N PRO A 76 8.07 29.01 4.95
CA PRO A 76 8.98 30.15 4.85
C PRO A 76 9.92 30.13 6.06
N SER A 77 11.23 30.03 5.81
CA SER A 77 12.23 30.28 6.85
C SER A 77 12.20 31.77 7.18
N THR A 78 11.73 32.12 8.37
CA THR A 78 11.85 33.47 8.92
C THR A 78 13.31 33.86 8.88
N VAL A 79 13.64 34.86 8.06
CA VAL A 79 14.95 35.52 8.09
C VAL A 79 15.11 36.15 9.47
N ASP A 80 15.99 35.55 10.29
CA ASP A 80 16.37 36.10 11.59
C ASP A 80 17.07 37.43 11.34
N THR A 81 16.30 38.51 11.41
CA THR A 81 16.81 39.87 11.27
C THR A 81 17.34 40.24 12.66
N ARG A 82 18.60 39.87 12.90
CA ARG A 82 19.39 40.40 14.01
C ARG A 82 19.76 41.87 13.76
#